data_AF-A0A517RG79-F1
#
_entry.id   AF-A0A517RG79-F1
#
_cell.length_a   1.000
_cell.length_b   1.000
_cell.length_c   1.000
_cell.angle_alpha   90.00
_cell.angle_beta   90.00
_cell.angle_gamma   90.00
#
_symmetry.space_group_name_H-M   'P 1'
#
loop_
_entity.id
_entity.type
_entity.pdbx_description
1 polymer ?
#
loop_
_entity_poly.entity_id
_entity_poly.type
_entity_poly.pdbx_seq_one_letter_code
_entity_poly.pdbx_strand_id
1 'polypeptide(L)'
;MLKVTKALVTMALILACVATVDAAEKGAKKKKGNKQRTVQIQALKLPATIELSADQKEKVAALKKEYSPKFVALQKKNREILTPDQIKARRTAMKEAKDAGKKGKELREAVSSALKLSDEQSKQMKEVSGEIRKLNGEVRGKLQSVLTADQLAKIKKPAKGGKKKNKKKKNS
;
A
#
# COMPACT_ATOMS: atom_id res chain seq x y z
N MET A 1 62.73 14.24 16.99
CA MET A 1 62.25 12.95 17.54
C MET A 1 60.98 13.18 18.36
N LEU A 2 60.17 12.12 18.47
CA LEU A 2 58.75 12.07 18.81
C LEU A 2 58.34 12.53 20.23
N LYS A 3 57.16 13.19 20.26
CA LYS A 3 56.01 13.02 21.18
C LYS A 3 56.18 13.35 22.67
N VAL A 4 55.48 14.41 23.11
CA VAL A 4 54.75 14.39 24.39
C VAL A 4 53.36 15.00 24.19
N THR A 5 52.37 14.14 24.37
CA THR A 5 50.92 14.34 24.34
C THR A 5 50.46 15.30 25.44
N LYS A 6 49.67 16.32 25.08
CA LYS A 6 48.87 17.11 26.03
C LYS A 6 47.39 16.79 25.84
N ALA A 7 46.80 16.14 26.83
CA ALA A 7 45.37 16.12 27.04
C ALA A 7 45.06 17.14 28.16
N LEU A 8 44.22 18.15 27.88
CA LEU A 8 43.35 18.81 28.87
C LEU A 8 42.54 19.93 28.20
N VAL A 9 41.23 19.64 28.05
CA VAL A 9 40.06 20.49 28.31
C VAL A 9 40.24 22.01 28.23
N THR A 10 39.56 22.64 27.26
CA THR A 10 39.00 24.00 27.42
C THR A 10 37.69 24.10 26.66
N MET A 11 36.59 24.07 27.42
CA MET A 11 35.30 24.62 27.04
C MET A 11 35.43 26.15 27.09
N ALA A 12 35.33 26.82 25.95
CA ALA A 12 35.27 28.28 25.88
C ALA A 12 34.09 28.70 24.99
N LEU A 13 33.17 29.38 25.66
CA LEU A 13 31.95 30.00 25.20
C LEU A 13 32.28 31.20 24.28
N ILE A 14 31.77 31.20 23.04
CA ILE A 14 31.71 32.42 22.22
C ILE A 14 30.25 32.62 21.80
N LEU A 15 29.70 33.69 22.37
CA LEU A 15 28.40 34.28 22.15
C LEU A 15 28.52 35.36 21.05
N ALA A 16 27.45 35.52 20.26
CA ALA A 16 27.09 36.70 19.44
C ALA A 16 27.95 36.96 18.17
N CYS A 17 27.44 37.37 17.00
CA CYS A 17 26.11 37.72 16.50
C CYS A 17 26.23 37.86 14.97
N VAL A 18 25.29 37.30 14.18
CA VAL A 18 24.81 37.97 12.96
C VAL A 18 23.31 37.68 12.86
N ALA A 19 22.52 38.68 13.21
CA ALA A 19 21.14 38.78 12.74
C ALA A 19 21.18 39.15 11.26
N THR A 20 20.35 38.51 10.44
CA THR A 20 19.25 39.17 9.71
C THR A 20 18.63 38.20 8.69
N VAL A 21 17.35 38.47 8.45
CA VAL A 21 16.57 38.16 7.23
C VAL A 21 15.68 36.90 7.27
N ASP A 22 14.39 37.22 7.21
CA ASP A 22 13.22 36.45 6.82
C ASP A 22 12.68 35.33 7.73
N ALA A 23 12.06 35.80 8.81
CA ALA A 23 10.79 35.24 9.27
C ALA A 23 9.63 35.67 8.33
N ALA A 24 9.71 35.32 7.06
CA ALA A 24 8.55 35.24 6.17
C ALA A 24 8.65 33.92 5.40
N GLU A 25 7.50 33.26 5.21
CA GLU A 25 7.39 32.01 4.47
C GLU A 25 7.97 30.73 5.12
N LYS A 26 7.70 30.50 6.41
CA LYS A 26 7.25 29.13 6.77
C LYS A 26 5.89 28.93 6.13
N GLY A 27 5.91 28.59 4.84
CA GLY A 27 4.77 28.09 4.10
C GLY A 27 4.07 27.10 4.99
N ALA A 28 2.91 27.52 5.51
CA ALA A 28 1.97 26.62 6.13
C ALA A 28 1.71 25.58 5.05
N LYS A 29 2.40 24.43 5.13
CA LYS A 29 1.98 23.21 4.47
C LYS A 29 0.60 22.99 5.03
N LYS A 30 -0.41 23.54 4.34
CA LYS A 30 -1.82 23.25 4.51
C LYS A 30 -1.82 21.77 4.78
N LYS A 31 -2.09 21.36 6.02
CA LYS A 31 -2.29 19.95 6.36
C LYS A 31 -3.28 19.52 5.31
N LYS A 32 -2.81 18.74 4.33
CA LYS A 32 -3.60 18.33 3.18
C LYS A 32 -4.81 17.71 3.83
N GLY A 33 -5.93 18.45 3.81
CA GLY A 33 -7.13 18.08 4.55
C GLY A 33 -7.36 16.63 4.25
N ASN A 34 -7.67 15.82 5.27
CA ASN A 34 -7.85 14.39 5.17
C ASN A 34 -8.95 14.11 4.14
N LYS A 35 -8.60 14.20 2.85
CA LYS A 35 -9.46 13.94 1.71
C LYS A 35 -9.70 12.47 1.91
N GLN A 36 -10.90 12.15 2.38
CA GLN A 36 -11.34 10.79 2.64
C GLN A 36 -10.79 9.97 1.49
N ARG A 37 -9.80 9.12 1.79
CA ARG A 37 -9.10 8.38 0.73
C ARG A 37 -10.19 7.63 0.01
N THR A 38 -10.47 8.02 -1.23
CA THR A 38 -11.52 7.40 -2.01
C THR A 38 -11.17 5.93 -2.10
N VAL A 39 -12.09 5.08 -1.67
CA VAL A 39 -11.80 3.65 -1.60
C VAL A 39 -11.67 3.15 -3.02
N GLN A 40 -10.50 2.60 -3.32
CA GLN A 40 -10.15 2.14 -4.65
C GLN A 40 -10.73 0.75 -4.84
N ILE A 41 -11.66 0.61 -5.78
CA ILE A 41 -12.19 -0.68 -6.21
C ILE A 41 -11.25 -1.21 -7.29
N GLN A 42 -10.41 -2.19 -6.93
CA GLN A 42 -9.38 -2.69 -7.83
C GLN A 42 -9.95 -3.27 -9.13
N ALA A 43 -11.14 -3.87 -9.07
CA ALA A 43 -11.80 -4.38 -10.26
C ALA A 43 -12.11 -3.30 -11.31
N LEU A 44 -12.35 -2.05 -10.89
CA LEU A 44 -12.64 -0.93 -11.80
C LEU A 44 -11.38 -0.22 -12.30
N LYS A 45 -10.18 -0.65 -11.85
CA LYS A 45 -8.92 -0.09 -12.31
C LYS A 45 -8.50 -0.73 -13.63
N LEU A 46 -8.92 -0.11 -14.72
CA LEU A 46 -8.59 -0.54 -16.07
C LEU A 46 -7.18 -0.10 -16.49
N PRO A 47 -6.47 -0.88 -17.33
CA PRO A 47 -5.27 -0.43 -18.02
C PRO A 47 -5.53 0.85 -18.84
N ALA A 48 -4.52 1.73 -18.90
CA ALA A 48 -4.63 2.98 -19.68
C ALA A 48 -4.85 2.75 -21.18
N THR A 49 -4.54 1.56 -21.70
CA THR A 49 -4.75 1.16 -23.10
C THR A 49 -6.20 0.84 -23.44
N ILE A 50 -7.12 0.92 -22.47
CA ILE A 50 -8.54 0.68 -22.64
C ILE A 50 -9.26 2.02 -22.55
N GLU A 51 -9.74 2.48 -23.69
CA GLU A 51 -10.63 3.62 -23.77
C GLU A 51 -12.07 3.13 -23.67
N LEU A 52 -12.85 3.78 -22.79
CA LEU A 52 -14.26 3.51 -22.59
C LEU A 52 -15.11 4.54 -23.34
N SER A 53 -16.18 4.08 -23.99
CA SER A 53 -17.22 4.97 -24.52
C SER A 53 -17.94 5.74 -23.40
N ALA A 54 -18.73 6.75 -23.75
CA ALA A 54 -19.52 7.51 -22.78
C ALA A 54 -20.43 6.59 -21.95
N ASP A 55 -21.22 5.74 -22.61
CA ASP A 55 -22.13 4.78 -21.96
C ASP A 55 -21.39 3.81 -21.04
N GLN A 56 -20.20 3.35 -21.44
CA GLN A 56 -19.38 2.47 -20.61
C GLN A 56 -18.86 3.21 -19.37
N LYS A 57 -18.45 4.47 -19.49
CA LYS A 57 -18.03 5.30 -18.35
C LYS A 57 -19.18 5.50 -17.37
N GLU A 58 -20.39 5.72 -17.85
CA GLU A 58 -21.58 5.85 -17.00
C GLU A 58 -21.88 4.57 -16.24
N LYS A 59 -21.89 3.41 -16.93
CA LYS A 59 -22.07 2.10 -16.29
C LYS A 59 -20.98 1.82 -15.24
N VAL A 60 -19.71 2.14 -15.55
CA VAL A 60 -18.60 2.02 -14.59
C VAL A 60 -18.77 2.96 -13.40
N ALA A 61 -19.24 4.18 -13.60
CA ALA A 61 -19.52 5.14 -12.54
C ALA A 61 -20.68 4.67 -11.64
N ALA A 62 -21.72 4.07 -12.21
CA ALA A 62 -22.81 3.45 -11.47
C ALA A 62 -22.32 2.27 -10.61
N LEU A 63 -21.52 1.36 -11.17
CA LEU A 63 -20.87 0.28 -10.42
C LEU A 63 -20.00 0.84 -9.28
N LYS A 64 -19.25 1.91 -9.53
CA LYS A 64 -18.46 2.57 -8.50
C LYS A 64 -19.33 3.09 -7.37
N LYS A 65 -20.44 3.77 -7.67
CA LYS A 65 -21.37 4.30 -6.65
C LYS A 65 -22.00 3.18 -5.83
N GLU A 66 -22.45 2.10 -6.49
CA GLU A 66 -23.09 0.95 -5.83
C GLU A 66 -22.13 0.24 -4.86
N TYR A 67 -20.88 0.01 -5.26
CA TYR A 67 -19.94 -0.81 -4.49
C TYR A 67 -19.03 -0.03 -3.56
N SER A 68 -18.82 1.29 -3.78
CA SER A 68 -18.00 2.14 -2.90
C SER A 68 -18.34 2.01 -1.40
N PRO A 69 -19.62 2.09 -0.96
CA PRO A 69 -19.92 1.97 0.47
C PRO A 69 -19.54 0.61 1.05
N LYS A 70 -19.70 -0.47 0.29
CA LYS A 70 -19.31 -1.83 0.71
C LYS A 70 -17.79 -1.91 0.90
N PHE A 71 -17.00 -1.36 -0.01
CA PHE A 71 -15.55 -1.30 0.13
C PHE A 71 -15.09 -0.38 1.27
N VAL A 72 -15.80 0.73 1.54
CA VAL A 72 -15.55 1.59 2.70
C VAL A 72 -15.74 0.82 4.01
N ALA A 73 -16.83 0.06 4.13
CA ALA A 73 -17.09 -0.76 5.31
C ALA A 73 -15.96 -1.79 5.53
N LEU A 74 -15.54 -2.50 4.48
CA LEU A 74 -14.43 -3.46 4.55
C LEU A 74 -13.09 -2.79 4.90
N GLN A 75 -12.83 -1.60 4.37
CA GLN A 75 -11.62 -0.85 4.70
C GLN A 75 -11.62 -0.41 6.18
N LYS A 76 -12.77 0.01 6.72
CA LYS A 76 -12.91 0.34 8.14
C LYS A 76 -12.63 -0.88 9.01
N LYS A 77 -13.32 -2.00 8.76
CA LYS A 77 -13.04 -3.29 9.42
C LYS A 77 -11.56 -3.62 9.40
N ASN A 78 -10.92 -3.56 8.23
CA ASN A 78 -9.49 -3.86 8.09
C ASN A 78 -8.56 -2.92 8.89
N ARG A 79 -8.97 -1.67 9.12
CA ARG A 79 -8.18 -0.70 9.90
C ARG A 79 -8.31 -0.94 11.40
N GLU A 80 -9.45 -1.46 11.84
CA GLU A 80 -9.77 -1.70 13.25
C GLU A 80 -9.16 -3.00 13.78
N ILE A 81 -8.75 -3.93 12.91
CA ILE A 81 -8.08 -5.19 13.33
C ILE A 81 -6.77 -4.93 14.08
N LEU A 82 -6.00 -3.91 13.69
CA LEU A 82 -4.69 -3.62 14.26
C LEU A 82 -4.78 -2.50 15.30
N THR A 83 -4.07 -2.68 16.41
CA THR A 83 -3.92 -1.63 17.41
C THR A 83 -3.05 -0.48 16.88
N PRO A 84 -3.15 0.74 17.46
CA PRO A 84 -2.29 1.87 17.09
C PRO A 84 -0.80 1.54 17.15
N ASP A 85 -0.37 0.76 18.13
CA ASP A 85 1.04 0.39 18.31
C ASP A 85 1.49 -0.68 17.31
N GLN A 86 0.64 -1.65 16.98
CA GLN A 86 0.91 -2.56 15.86
C GLN A 86 1.00 -1.81 14.53
N ILE A 87 0.19 -0.76 14.32
CA ILE A 87 0.29 0.09 13.12
C ILE A 87 1.64 0.82 13.07
N LYS A 88 2.14 1.33 14.19
CA LYS A 88 3.48 1.94 14.27
C LYS A 88 4.57 0.90 14.00
N ALA A 89 4.52 -0.25 14.68
CA ALA A 89 5.45 -1.36 14.49
C ALA A 89 5.51 -1.80 13.02
N ARG A 90 4.34 -1.90 12.37
CA ARG A 90 4.26 -2.18 10.92
C ARG A 90 5.00 -1.14 10.09
N ARG A 91 4.82 0.15 10.38
CA ARG A 91 5.45 1.25 9.62
C ARG A 91 6.96 1.23 9.79
N THR A 92 7.44 1.03 11.02
CA THR A 92 8.86 0.92 11.34
C THR A 92 9.48 -0.29 10.63
N ALA A 93 8.91 -1.48 10.81
CA ALA A 93 9.39 -2.70 10.16
C ALA A 93 9.36 -2.61 8.63
N MET A 94 8.33 -1.97 8.05
CA MET A 94 8.27 -1.72 6.61
C MET A 94 9.38 -0.78 6.13
N LYS A 95 9.75 0.23 6.93
CA LYS A 95 10.82 1.16 6.59
C LYS A 95 12.17 0.46 6.68
N GLU A 96 12.47 -0.17 7.80
CA GLU A 96 13.72 -0.89 8.03
C GLU A 96 13.93 -2.02 7.00
N ALA A 97 12.88 -2.79 6.68
CA ALA A 97 12.98 -3.84 5.67
C ALA A 97 13.30 -3.27 4.29
N LYS A 98 12.74 -2.11 3.93
CA LYS A 98 13.04 -1.44 2.65
C LYS A 98 14.44 -0.84 2.62
N ASP A 99 14.86 -0.20 3.71
CA ASP A 99 16.20 0.38 3.86
C ASP A 99 17.26 -0.74 3.80
N ALA A 100 16.94 -1.93 4.32
CA ALA A 100 17.73 -3.16 4.17
C ALA A 100 17.58 -3.86 2.80
N GLY A 101 16.91 -3.23 1.83
CA GLY A 101 16.77 -3.76 0.47
C GLY A 101 15.80 -4.93 0.28
N LYS A 102 15.09 -5.38 1.33
CA LYS A 102 14.16 -6.52 1.26
C LYS A 102 12.98 -6.20 0.34
N LYS A 103 12.61 -7.17 -0.49
CA LYS A 103 11.51 -7.04 -1.46
C LYS A 103 10.58 -8.26 -1.42
N GLY A 104 9.40 -8.11 -2.02
CA GLY A 104 8.48 -9.23 -2.24
C GLY A 104 8.10 -9.99 -0.97
N LYS A 105 8.49 -11.26 -0.90
CA LYS A 105 8.17 -12.18 0.21
C LYS A 105 8.93 -11.82 1.49
N GLU A 106 10.21 -11.51 1.38
CA GLU A 106 11.07 -11.19 2.54
C GLU A 106 10.59 -9.95 3.28
N LEU A 107 10.16 -8.92 2.55
CA LEU A 107 9.59 -7.72 3.15
C LEU A 107 8.28 -8.04 3.88
N ARG A 108 7.43 -8.90 3.31
CA ARG A 108 6.16 -9.31 3.95
C ARG A 108 6.42 -10.10 5.23
N GLU A 109 7.39 -10.99 5.21
CA GLU A 109 7.78 -11.79 6.38
C GLU A 109 8.35 -10.89 7.48
N ALA A 110 9.30 -10.01 7.16
CA ALA A 110 9.86 -9.07 8.13
C ALA A 110 8.78 -8.24 8.84
N VAL A 111 7.78 -7.78 8.08
CA VAL A 111 6.68 -6.97 8.60
C VAL A 111 5.68 -7.81 9.38
N SER A 112 5.39 -9.04 8.93
CA SER A 112 4.50 -9.97 9.63
C SER A 112 5.08 -10.37 10.98
N SER A 113 6.38 -10.66 11.06
CA SER A 113 7.07 -11.00 12.30
C SER A 113 7.03 -9.85 13.32
N ALA A 114 7.10 -8.60 12.85
CA ALA A 114 7.01 -7.43 13.71
C ALA A 114 5.58 -7.16 14.27
N LEU A 115 4.54 -7.69 13.62
CA LEU A 115 3.15 -7.41 13.98
C LEU A 115 2.63 -8.23 15.16
N LYS A 116 3.25 -9.39 15.45
CA LYS A 116 2.84 -10.31 16.54
C LYS A 116 1.30 -10.44 16.64
N LEU A 117 0.66 -10.83 15.53
CA LEU A 117 -0.79 -10.92 15.46
C LEU A 117 -1.32 -12.01 16.38
N SER A 118 -2.44 -11.75 17.04
CA SER A 118 -3.20 -12.83 17.68
C SER A 118 -3.89 -13.72 16.63
N ASP A 119 -4.34 -14.90 17.04
CA ASP A 119 -5.10 -15.80 16.18
C ASP A 119 -6.40 -15.15 15.69
N GLU A 120 -7.08 -14.42 16.57
CA GLU A 120 -8.30 -13.69 16.25
C GLU A 120 -8.04 -12.58 15.24
N GLN A 121 -6.99 -11.76 15.43
CA GLN A 121 -6.61 -10.74 14.45
C GLN A 121 -6.26 -11.36 13.09
N SER A 122 -5.55 -12.50 13.11
CA SER A 122 -5.19 -13.23 11.90
C SER A 122 -6.41 -13.78 11.16
N LYS A 123 -7.42 -14.27 11.89
CA LYS A 123 -8.68 -14.75 11.35
C LYS A 123 -9.48 -13.61 10.73
N GLN A 124 -9.65 -12.49 11.44
CA GLN A 124 -10.33 -11.29 10.95
C GLN A 124 -9.65 -10.74 9.68
N MET A 125 -8.32 -10.73 9.61
CA MET A 125 -7.61 -10.32 8.39
C MET A 125 -7.91 -11.23 7.20
N LYS A 126 -7.97 -12.55 7.43
CA LYS A 126 -8.29 -13.53 6.38
C LYS A 126 -9.73 -13.36 5.90
N GLU A 127 -10.68 -13.18 6.82
CA GLU A 127 -12.09 -12.97 6.51
C GLU A 127 -12.29 -11.68 5.70
N VAL A 128 -11.79 -10.55 6.19
CA VAL A 128 -11.90 -9.27 5.47
C VAL A 128 -11.20 -9.35 4.11
N SER A 129 -10.05 -10.02 4.01
CA SER A 129 -9.39 -10.26 2.73
C SER A 129 -10.23 -11.13 1.78
N GLY A 130 -10.94 -12.12 2.32
CA GLY A 130 -11.88 -12.96 1.60
C GLY A 130 -13.09 -12.17 1.07
N GLU A 131 -13.70 -11.35 1.93
CA GLU A 131 -14.80 -10.45 1.56
C GLU A 131 -14.39 -9.47 0.46
N ILE A 132 -13.21 -8.83 0.59
CA ILE A 132 -12.66 -7.94 -0.44
C ILE A 132 -12.46 -8.68 -1.76
N ARG A 133 -11.97 -9.93 -1.75
CA ARG A 133 -11.79 -10.74 -2.97
C ARG A 133 -13.12 -11.08 -3.62
N LYS A 134 -14.11 -11.54 -2.85
CA LYS A 134 -15.45 -11.83 -3.34
C LYS A 134 -16.08 -10.59 -3.99
N LEU A 135 -16.04 -9.46 -3.28
CA LEU A 135 -16.61 -8.20 -3.77
C LEU A 135 -15.92 -7.68 -5.04
N ASN A 136 -14.59 -7.80 -5.13
CA ASN A 136 -13.88 -7.51 -6.39
C ASN A 136 -14.26 -8.47 -7.52
N GLY A 137 -14.51 -9.75 -7.20
CA GLY A 137 -14.98 -10.75 -8.16
C GLY A 137 -16.35 -10.37 -8.75
N GLU A 138 -17.30 -9.99 -7.91
CA GLU A 138 -18.62 -9.51 -8.34
C GLU A 138 -18.53 -8.28 -9.23
N VAL A 139 -17.78 -7.25 -8.79
CA VAL A 139 -17.58 -6.02 -9.58
C VAL A 139 -16.90 -6.35 -10.91
N ARG A 140 -15.92 -7.25 -10.91
CA ARG A 140 -15.26 -7.68 -12.14
C ARG A 140 -16.24 -8.39 -13.06
N GLY A 141 -17.10 -9.26 -12.55
CA GLY A 141 -18.15 -9.91 -13.34
C GLY A 141 -19.09 -8.90 -14.00
N LYS A 142 -19.61 -7.94 -13.23
CA LYS A 142 -20.45 -6.86 -13.78
C LYS A 142 -19.72 -5.98 -14.80
N LEU A 143 -18.46 -5.66 -14.53
CA LEU A 143 -17.62 -4.88 -15.46
C LEU A 143 -17.41 -5.64 -16.77
N GLN A 144 -17.27 -6.96 -16.73
CA GLN A 144 -17.08 -7.75 -17.95
C GLN A 144 -18.29 -7.66 -18.89
N SER A 145 -19.50 -7.51 -18.36
CA SER A 145 -20.72 -7.28 -19.16
C SER A 145 -20.82 -5.87 -19.76
N VAL A 146 -19.98 -4.93 -19.30
CA VAL A 146 -19.94 -3.54 -19.82
C VAL A 146 -18.91 -3.39 -20.94
N LEU A 147 -17.87 -4.21 -20.94
CA LEU A 147 -16.74 -4.10 -21.85
C LEU A 147 -16.94 -4.94 -23.12
N THR A 148 -16.34 -4.49 -24.22
CA THR A 148 -16.30 -5.26 -25.47
C THR A 148 -15.31 -6.42 -25.38
N ALA A 149 -15.42 -7.39 -26.28
CA ALA A 149 -14.50 -8.53 -26.36
C ALA A 149 -13.02 -8.07 -26.48
N ASP A 150 -12.76 -7.05 -27.29
CA ASP A 150 -11.42 -6.50 -27.50
C ASP A 150 -10.86 -5.81 -26.24
N GLN A 151 -11.71 -5.05 -25.53
CA GLN A 151 -11.33 -4.43 -24.26
C GLN A 151 -11.05 -5.51 -23.19
N LEU A 152 -11.86 -6.57 -23.15
CA LEU A 152 -11.67 -7.70 -22.26
C LEU A 152 -10.35 -8.44 -22.52
N ALA A 153 -9.96 -8.62 -23.79
CA ALA A 153 -8.69 -9.24 -24.15
C ALA A 153 -7.48 -8.43 -23.64
N LYS A 154 -7.60 -7.09 -23.59
CA LYS A 154 -6.57 -6.19 -23.05
C LYS A 154 -6.46 -6.25 -21.52
N ILE A 155 -7.52 -6.63 -20.81
CA ILE A 155 -7.49 -6.88 -19.36
C ILE A 155 -6.98 -8.31 -19.14
N LYS A 156 -5.66 -8.52 -19.20
CA LYS A 156 -5.02 -9.80 -18.84
C LYS A 156 -5.75 -10.43 -17.65
N LYS A 157 -6.43 -11.56 -17.86
CA LYS A 157 -7.00 -12.32 -16.74
C LYS A 157 -5.82 -12.66 -15.82
N PRO A 158 -5.91 -12.44 -14.50
CA PRO A 158 -4.90 -12.99 -13.61
C PRO A 158 -4.84 -14.48 -13.94
N ALA A 159 -3.68 -14.99 -14.36
CA ALA A 159 -3.53 -16.38 -14.73
C ALA A 159 -4.09 -17.21 -13.56
N LYS A 160 -5.21 -17.91 -13.78
CA LYS A 160 -5.69 -18.92 -12.83
C LYS A 160 -4.51 -19.86 -12.65
N GLY A 161 -4.02 -19.97 -11.42
CA GLY A 161 -2.72 -20.52 -11.06
C GLY A 161 -2.19 -21.52 -12.07
N GLY A 162 -1.10 -21.15 -12.75
CA GLY A 162 -0.27 -22.08 -13.47
C GLY A 162 0.25 -23.10 -12.46
N LYS A 163 -0.51 -24.17 -12.27
CA LYS A 163 -0.02 -25.45 -11.77
C LYS A 163 1.27 -25.70 -12.55
N LYS A 164 2.39 -25.81 -11.84
CA LYS A 164 3.65 -26.38 -12.37
C LYS A 164 3.30 -27.65 -13.15
N LYS A 165 3.12 -27.55 -14.46
CA LYS A 165 3.28 -28.64 -15.40
C LYS A 165 4.72 -28.55 -15.92
N ASN A 166 5.64 -29.09 -15.15
CA ASN A 166 6.58 -30.07 -15.70
C ASN A 166 7.35 -30.77 -14.57
N LYS A 167 6.83 -31.91 -14.14
CA LYS A 167 7.65 -33.03 -13.67
C LYS A 167 7.84 -33.91 -14.90
N LYS A 168 9.09 -34.36 -15.13
CA LYS A 168 9.53 -35.41 -16.07
C LYS A 168 10.09 -34.92 -17.42
N LYS A 169 11.37 -34.59 -17.43
CA LYS A 169 12.32 -35.24 -18.35
C LYS A 169 13.40 -35.89 -17.49
N LYS A 170 13.35 -37.23 -17.46
CA LYS A 170 14.40 -38.14 -17.04
C LYS A 170 15.21 -38.42 -18.33
N ASN A 171 16.50 -38.71 -18.16
CA ASN A 171 17.46 -39.25 -19.15
C ASN A 171 18.09 -38.18 -20.07
N SER A 172 19.40 -38.08 -20.25
CA SER A 172 20.50 -39.04 -20.02
C SER A 172 21.70 -38.39 -19.32
#